data_AF-A0A3C2CRK4-F1
#
_entry.id   AF-A0A3C2CRK4-F1
#
_cell.length_a   1.000
_cell.length_b   1.000
_cell.length_c   1.000
_cell.angle_alpha   90.00
_cell.angle_beta   90.00
_cell.angle_gamma   90.00
#
_symmetry.space_group_name_H-M   'P 1'
#
loop_
_entity.id
_entity.type
_entity.pdbx_description
1 polymer ?
#
loop_
_entity_poly.entity_id
_entity_poly.type
_entity_poly.pdbx_seq_one_letter_code
_entity_poly.pdbx_strand_id
1 'polypeptide(L)'
;MLLVILFGGELNVGEFPLIFCIEGNDEDRENILLKGFPCDLRGSRMDITIVLLIGLCFLLLISPYRYILTLFINRDKSMAYKIALLIGLAVISILFIAGIESLTIEPHVTSGNGNLALLLIIPFLMVLTIYLMALFLFAKEFLNPRWKPLVIGLVMAVITLSIARIWQNSSELISLLGGTPDEPESRIFRFPWLNQYTNTLFFNGYLLLFLTGLTILGSTVFTSAEKPES
;
A
#
# COMPACT_ATOMS: atom_id res chain seq x y z
N MET A 1 7.58 -2.80 -11.52
CA MET A 1 7.63 -4.18 -11.00
C MET A 1 6.92 -4.33 -9.67
N LEU A 2 7.12 -3.44 -8.68
CA LEU A 2 6.36 -3.45 -7.41
C LEU A 2 4.83 -3.24 -7.59
N LEU A 3 4.42 -2.47 -8.62
CA LEU A 3 3.02 -2.27 -8.97
C LEU A 3 2.35 -3.51 -9.60
N VAL A 4 3.13 -4.49 -10.08
CA VAL A 4 2.58 -5.74 -10.66
C VAL A 4 2.36 -6.80 -9.58
N ILE A 5 3.07 -6.70 -8.46
CA ILE A 5 2.96 -7.66 -7.35
C ILE A 5 1.79 -7.30 -6.42
N LEU A 6 1.47 -6.00 -6.25
CA LEU A 6 0.28 -5.58 -5.48
C LEU A 6 -1.03 -5.77 -6.25
N PHE A 7 -0.98 -5.90 -7.58
CA PHE A 7 -2.13 -6.14 -8.45
C PHE A 7 -2.04 -7.51 -9.14
N GLY A 8 -1.33 -8.48 -8.54
CA GLY A 8 -1.07 -9.81 -9.07
C GLY A 8 -2.28 -10.77 -9.05
N GLY A 9 -3.46 -10.26 -9.38
CA GLY A 9 -4.53 -11.04 -9.98
C GLY A 9 -4.57 -10.67 -11.45
N GLU A 10 -4.63 -11.66 -12.34
CA GLU A 10 -4.86 -11.41 -13.76
C GLU A 10 -6.03 -10.43 -13.93
N LEU A 11 -5.73 -9.21 -14.41
CA LEU A 11 -6.76 -8.33 -14.96
C LEU A 11 -7.17 -8.94 -16.29
N ASN A 12 -7.98 -10.00 -16.20
CA ASN A 12 -8.79 -10.47 -17.31
C ASN A 12 -9.83 -9.40 -17.54
N VAL A 13 -9.56 -8.51 -18.49
CA VAL A 13 -10.51 -7.50 -18.97
C VAL A 13 -11.51 -8.23 -19.87
N GLY A 14 -12.36 -9.02 -19.23
CA GLY A 14 -13.32 -9.91 -19.88
C GLY A 14 -13.84 -10.88 -18.84
N GLU A 15 -15.15 -10.80 -18.57
CA GLU A 15 -15.91 -11.70 -17.68
C GLU A 15 -15.80 -11.40 -16.18
N PHE A 16 -16.56 -10.38 -15.74
CA PHE A 16 -17.20 -10.46 -14.43
C PHE A 16 -18.27 -11.56 -14.48
N PRO A 17 -18.41 -12.39 -13.42
CA PRO A 17 -19.49 -13.36 -13.37
C PRO A 17 -20.82 -12.61 -13.28
N LEU A 18 -21.69 -12.87 -14.25
CA LEU A 18 -23.13 -12.67 -14.13
C LEU A 18 -23.57 -13.29 -12.81
N ILE A 19 -23.98 -12.45 -11.86
CA ILE A 19 -24.74 -12.88 -10.69
C ILE A 19 -26.01 -13.53 -11.24
N PHE A 20 -26.15 -14.84 -11.00
CA PHE A 20 -27.37 -15.59 -11.23
C PHE A 20 -28.55 -14.85 -10.62
N CYS A 21 -29.41 -14.27 -11.46
CA CYS A 21 -30.81 -14.11 -11.10
C CYS A 21 -31.37 -15.53 -11.02
N ILE A 22 -31.70 -15.98 -9.81
CA ILE A 22 -32.47 -17.21 -9.64
C ILE A 22 -33.80 -16.99 -10.34
N GLU A 23 -34.01 -17.70 -11.44
CA GLU A 23 -35.30 -17.83 -12.12
C GLU A 23 -36.19 -18.71 -11.23
N GLY A 24 -36.76 -18.08 -10.21
CA GLY A 24 -37.73 -18.66 -9.31
C GLY A 24 -39.10 -18.69 -9.97
N ASN A 25 -39.73 -19.87 -9.91
CA ASN A 25 -41.03 -20.20 -10.47
C ASN A 25 -42.13 -19.22 -9.99
N ASP A 26 -43.08 -18.95 -10.88
CA ASP A 26 -43.84 -17.70 -10.99
C ASP A 26 -45.08 -17.57 -10.07
N GLU A 27 -45.07 -18.09 -8.82
CA GLU A 27 -46.29 -18.10 -7.98
C GLU A 27 -46.25 -17.35 -6.63
N ASP A 28 -45.11 -16.86 -6.13
CA ASP A 28 -45.05 -16.21 -4.79
C ASP A 28 -44.77 -14.69 -4.82
N ARG A 29 -45.10 -14.00 -5.92
CA ARG A 29 -44.63 -12.63 -6.21
C ARG A 29 -45.49 -11.45 -5.71
N GLU A 30 -46.45 -11.64 -4.80
CA GLU A 30 -47.31 -10.52 -4.37
C GLU A 30 -47.00 -9.89 -3.00
N ASN A 31 -46.07 -10.42 -2.19
CA ASN A 31 -45.86 -9.90 -0.83
C ASN A 31 -44.45 -9.41 -0.46
N ILE A 32 -43.50 -9.35 -1.41
CA ILE A 32 -42.11 -8.86 -1.12
C ILE A 32 -41.70 -7.77 -2.11
N LEU A 33 -42.61 -6.84 -2.44
CA LEU A 33 -42.38 -5.81 -3.45
C LEU A 33 -42.63 -4.37 -2.97
N LEU A 34 -42.31 -4.06 -1.70
CA LEU A 34 -42.23 -2.66 -1.24
C LEU A 34 -41.06 -2.45 -0.28
N LYS A 35 -39.84 -2.57 -0.80
CA LYS A 35 -38.69 -1.73 -0.41
C LYS A 35 -37.64 -1.87 -1.50
N GLY A 36 -37.94 -1.29 -2.66
CA GLY A 36 -36.96 -1.10 -3.72
C GLY A 36 -35.84 -0.22 -3.19
N PHE A 37 -34.71 -0.84 -2.83
CA PHE A 37 -33.45 -0.12 -2.82
C PHE A 37 -33.05 0.07 -4.28
N PRO A 38 -32.99 1.31 -4.80
CA PRO A 38 -32.43 1.53 -6.12
C PRO A 38 -30.96 1.12 -6.04
N CYS A 39 -30.64 -0.06 -6.58
CA CYS A 39 -29.28 -0.38 -6.97
C CYS A 39 -28.92 0.57 -8.11
N ASP A 40 -28.51 1.79 -7.77
CA ASP A 40 -27.86 2.70 -8.71
C ASP A 40 -26.52 2.07 -9.09
N LEU A 41 -26.57 1.18 -10.08
CA LEU A 41 -25.45 0.65 -10.84
C LEU A 41 -24.86 1.72 -11.77
N ARG A 42 -24.97 3.01 -11.42
CA ARG A 42 -24.02 4.04 -11.86
C ARG A 42 -22.71 3.77 -11.15
N GLY A 43 -22.09 2.67 -11.58
CA GLY A 43 -20.75 2.26 -11.23
C GLY A 43 -19.87 3.49 -11.31
N SER A 44 -19.15 3.72 -10.21
CA SER A 44 -18.16 4.77 -10.04
C SER A 44 -17.22 4.76 -11.24
N ARG A 45 -17.58 5.47 -12.32
CA ARG A 45 -16.62 5.90 -13.33
C ARG A 45 -15.71 6.79 -12.52
N MET A 46 -14.55 6.25 -12.13
CA MET A 46 -13.46 7.10 -11.65
C MET A 46 -13.40 8.27 -12.62
N ASP A 47 -13.66 9.46 -12.08
CA ASP A 47 -13.76 10.66 -12.88
C ASP A 47 -12.48 10.70 -13.72
N ILE A 48 -12.62 10.77 -15.04
CA ILE A 48 -11.48 10.78 -15.95
C ILE A 48 -10.49 11.89 -15.57
N THR A 49 -10.99 12.95 -14.92
CA THR A 49 -10.21 14.01 -14.29
C THR A 49 -9.26 13.50 -13.21
N ILE A 50 -9.71 12.61 -12.32
CA ILE A 50 -8.88 11.99 -11.28
C ILE A 50 -7.79 11.13 -11.93
N VAL A 51 -8.14 10.32 -12.93
CA VAL A 51 -7.16 9.47 -13.63
C VAL A 51 -6.10 10.33 -14.32
N LEU A 52 -6.50 11.42 -14.99
CA LEU A 52 -5.58 12.36 -15.63
C LEU A 52 -4.71 13.10 -14.60
N LEU A 53 -5.28 13.49 -13.46
CA LEU A 53 -4.54 14.13 -12.37
C LEU A 53 -3.47 13.18 -11.80
N ILE A 54 -3.82 11.91 -11.60
CA ILE A 54 -2.89 10.86 -11.15
C ILE A 54 -1.75 10.69 -12.16
N GLY A 55 -2.09 10.56 -13.45
CA GLY A 55 -1.09 10.45 -14.52
C GLY A 55 -0.16 11.67 -14.57
N LEU A 56 -0.70 12.88 -14.41
CA LEU A 56 0.08 14.11 -14.37
C LEU A 56 0.99 14.17 -13.14
N CYS A 57 0.49 13.82 -11.95
CA CYS A 57 1.31 13.72 -10.74
C CYS A 57 2.45 12.73 -10.93
N PHE A 58 2.19 11.57 -11.54
CA PHE A 58 3.22 10.57 -11.83
C PHE A 58 4.31 11.14 -12.75
N LEU A 59 3.92 11.79 -13.85
CA LEU A 59 4.86 12.39 -14.80
C LEU A 59 5.70 13.51 -14.16
N LEU A 60 5.08 14.38 -13.36
CA LEU A 60 5.78 15.44 -12.64
C LEU A 60 6.81 14.89 -11.64
N LEU A 61 6.55 13.71 -11.08
CA LEU A 61 7.39 13.08 -10.08
C LEU A 61 8.51 12.21 -10.69
N ILE A 62 8.48 11.87 -11.99
CA ILE A 62 9.57 11.13 -12.66
C ILE A 62 10.89 11.89 -12.64
N SER A 63 10.86 13.21 -12.87
CA SER A 63 12.07 14.04 -12.89
C SER A 63 12.78 14.07 -11.51
N PRO A 64 12.10 14.42 -10.40
CA PRO A 64 12.73 14.36 -9.08
C PRO A 64 13.09 12.94 -8.67
N TYR A 65 12.32 11.91 -9.07
CA TYR A 65 12.67 10.51 -8.87
C TYR A 65 14.04 10.17 -9.45
N ARG A 66 14.27 10.50 -10.73
CA ARG A 66 15.56 10.26 -11.40
C ARG A 66 16.67 11.06 -10.75
N TYR A 67 16.41 12.33 -10.44
CA TYR A 67 17.39 13.19 -9.79
C TYR A 67 17.84 12.63 -8.43
N ILE A 68 16.90 12.23 -7.57
CA ILE A 68 17.21 11.64 -6.26
C ILE A 68 18.02 10.34 -6.41
N LEU A 69 17.64 9.45 -7.33
CA LEU A 69 18.42 8.24 -7.58
C LEU A 69 19.84 8.53 -8.07
N THR A 70 20.02 9.52 -8.94
CA THR A 70 21.38 9.90 -9.39
C THR A 70 22.25 10.43 -8.25
N LEU A 71 21.66 11.09 -7.23
CA LEU A 71 22.40 11.52 -6.05
C LEU A 71 22.91 10.34 -5.20
N PHE A 72 22.17 9.23 -5.13
CA PHE A 72 22.60 8.02 -4.43
C PHE A 72 23.66 7.23 -5.20
N ILE A 73 23.51 7.17 -6.53
CA ILE A 73 24.45 6.49 -7.44
C ILE A 73 25.79 7.23 -7.49
N ASN A 74 25.77 8.56 -7.38
CA ASN A 74 27.00 9.36 -7.43
C ASN A 74 27.89 9.06 -6.20
N ARG A 75 29.07 8.49 -6.46
CA ARG A 75 30.05 8.11 -5.44
C ARG A 75 30.78 9.29 -4.82
N ASP A 76 30.78 10.44 -5.48
CA ASP A 76 31.52 11.63 -5.01
C ASP A 76 30.80 12.35 -3.86
N LYS A 77 29.54 12.01 -3.59
CA LYS A 77 28.76 12.60 -2.49
C LYS A 77 29.11 11.95 -1.15
N SER A 78 29.32 12.79 -0.13
CA SER A 78 29.60 12.35 1.23
C SER A 78 28.54 11.38 1.76
N MET A 79 28.98 10.36 2.49
CA MET A 79 28.09 9.39 3.15
C MET A 79 27.06 10.07 4.06
N ALA A 80 27.44 11.14 4.77
CA ALA A 80 26.54 11.90 5.63
C ALA A 80 25.37 12.51 4.84
N TYR A 81 25.62 12.97 3.60
CA TYR A 81 24.58 13.51 2.73
C TYR A 81 23.59 12.43 2.29
N LYS A 82 24.08 11.24 1.91
CA LYS A 82 23.23 10.09 1.53
C LYS A 82 22.35 9.64 2.72
N ILE A 83 22.92 9.60 3.93
CA ILE A 83 22.18 9.27 5.16
C ILE A 83 21.10 10.32 5.44
N ALA A 84 21.44 11.61 5.38
CA ALA A 84 20.47 12.68 5.59
C ALA A 84 19.30 12.62 4.59
N LEU A 85 19.60 12.30 3.33
CA LEU A 85 18.58 12.13 2.28
C LEU A 85 17.67 10.92 2.55
N LEU A 86 18.22 9.78 2.99
CA LEU A 86 17.43 8.61 3.39
C LEU A 86 16.51 8.92 4.58
N ILE A 87 17.04 9.57 5.61
CA ILE A 87 16.26 9.98 6.78
C ILE A 87 15.14 10.94 6.35
N GLY A 88 15.44 11.92 5.48
CA GLY A 88 14.44 12.83 4.94
C GLY A 88 13.32 12.10 4.20
N LEU A 89 13.65 11.14 3.33
CA LEU A 89 12.66 10.32 2.63
C LEU A 89 11.81 9.46 3.58
N ALA A 90 12.42 8.90 4.63
CA ALA A 90 11.70 8.14 5.66
C ALA A 90 10.74 9.04 6.44
N VAL A 91 11.17 10.24 6.86
CA VAL A 91 10.33 11.22 7.55
C VAL A 91 9.16 11.65 6.67
N ILE A 92 9.39 11.94 5.38
CA ILE A 92 8.31 12.28 4.45
C ILE A 92 7.32 11.11 4.31
N SER A 93 7.79 9.86 4.28
CA SER A 93 6.93 8.67 4.24
C SER A 93 6.05 8.57 5.49
N ILE A 94 6.60 8.87 6.67
CA ILE A 94 5.84 8.91 7.93
C ILE A 94 4.77 10.02 7.90
N LEU A 95 5.10 11.21 7.39
CA LEU A 95 4.15 12.31 7.25
C LEU A 95 2.99 11.95 6.32
N PHE A 96 3.27 11.26 5.20
CA PHE A 96 2.23 10.75 4.32
C PHE A 96 1.34 9.71 5.01
N ILE A 97 1.92 8.78 5.78
CA ILE A 97 1.13 7.80 6.56
C ILE A 97 0.21 8.52 7.54
N ALA A 98 0.72 9.49 8.30
CA ALA A 98 -0.10 10.28 9.23
C ALA A 98 -1.20 11.07 8.52
N GLY A 99 -0.91 11.60 7.32
CA GLY A 99 -1.91 12.25 6.48
C GLY A 99 -2.98 11.27 5.96
N ILE A 100 -2.60 10.08 5.51
CA ILE A 100 -3.52 9.04 5.07
C ILE A 100 -4.42 8.60 6.23
N GLU A 101 -3.86 8.39 7.42
CA GLU A 101 -4.60 8.06 8.63
C GLU A 101 -5.61 9.16 8.98
N SER A 102 -5.21 10.43 8.94
CA SER A 102 -6.10 11.58 9.20
C SER A 102 -7.23 11.71 8.18
N LEU A 103 -7.05 11.19 6.96
CA LEU A 103 -8.07 11.18 5.90
C LEU A 103 -8.86 9.87 5.82
N THR A 104 -8.53 8.88 6.65
CA THR A 104 -9.25 7.61 6.74
C THR A 104 -10.47 7.78 7.64
N ILE A 105 -11.62 7.30 7.19
CA ILE A 105 -12.87 7.43 7.93
C ILE A 105 -12.91 6.37 9.03
N GLU A 106 -13.24 6.80 10.23
CA GLU A 106 -13.39 5.90 11.37
C GLU A 106 -14.54 4.92 11.15
N PRO A 107 -14.40 3.65 11.59
CA PRO A 107 -15.40 2.60 11.34
C PRO A 107 -16.81 2.91 11.82
N HIS A 108 -16.99 3.82 12.78
CA HIS A 108 -18.28 4.15 13.39
C HIS A 108 -19.03 5.32 12.71
N VAL A 109 -18.39 5.99 11.73
CA VAL A 109 -18.97 7.15 11.02
C VAL A 109 -19.27 6.75 9.56
N THR A 110 -20.36 7.25 8.99
CA THR A 110 -20.65 7.08 7.56
C THR A 110 -20.22 8.33 6.79
N SER A 111 -19.37 8.16 5.77
CA SER A 111 -18.95 9.27 4.89
C SER A 111 -19.50 9.09 3.48
N GLY A 112 -20.06 10.18 2.93
CA GLY A 112 -20.50 10.27 1.53
C GLY A 112 -19.46 10.91 0.59
N ASN A 113 -18.32 11.37 1.10
CA ASN A 113 -17.31 12.10 0.31
C ASN A 113 -16.31 11.18 -0.43
N GLY A 114 -16.47 9.86 -0.35
CA GLY A 114 -15.55 8.90 -0.95
C GLY A 114 -14.17 8.84 -0.25
N ASN A 115 -13.22 8.17 -0.90
CA ASN A 115 -11.89 7.91 -0.33
C ASN A 115 -10.89 9.04 -0.64
N LEU A 116 -10.92 10.12 0.15
CA LEU A 116 -10.03 11.28 -0.04
C LEU A 116 -8.54 10.92 0.16
N ALA A 117 -8.25 9.89 0.96
CA ALA A 117 -6.88 9.45 1.22
C ALA A 117 -6.16 8.95 -0.05
N LEU A 118 -6.88 8.57 -1.11
CA LEU A 118 -6.29 8.19 -2.40
C LEU A 118 -5.38 9.29 -2.98
N LEU A 119 -5.67 10.56 -2.70
CA LEU A 119 -4.84 11.69 -3.14
C LEU A 119 -3.43 11.65 -2.51
N LEU A 120 -3.30 11.13 -1.28
CA LEU A 120 -2.03 11.00 -0.58
C LEU A 120 -1.35 9.64 -0.80
N ILE A 121 -2.13 8.57 -1.02
CA ILE A 121 -1.61 7.21 -1.24
C ILE A 121 -0.68 7.16 -2.46
N ILE A 122 -1.03 7.84 -3.54
CA ILE A 122 -0.27 7.80 -4.80
C ILE A 122 1.11 8.46 -4.65
N PRO A 123 1.24 9.73 -4.22
CA PRO A 123 2.55 10.32 -3.98
C PRO A 123 3.33 9.59 -2.88
N PHE A 124 2.64 9.05 -1.86
CA PHE A 124 3.27 8.18 -0.85
C PHE A 124 3.96 6.98 -1.48
N LEU A 125 3.28 6.20 -2.33
CA LEU A 125 3.85 5.01 -2.98
C LEU A 125 5.09 5.36 -3.81
N MET A 126 5.12 6.54 -4.43
CA MET A 126 6.29 7.02 -5.18
C MET A 126 7.46 7.33 -4.26
N VAL A 127 7.24 8.10 -3.19
CA VAL A 127 8.29 8.42 -2.20
C VAL A 127 8.80 7.16 -1.53
N LEU A 128 7.90 6.26 -1.14
CA LEU A 128 8.22 4.95 -0.58
C LEU A 128 9.11 4.15 -1.54
N THR A 129 8.77 4.11 -2.82
CA THR A 129 9.58 3.39 -3.82
C THR A 129 10.98 3.98 -3.95
N ILE A 130 11.12 5.31 -3.97
CA ILE A 130 12.43 5.99 -3.99
C ILE A 130 13.23 5.63 -2.74
N TYR A 131 12.59 5.72 -1.58
CA TYR A 131 13.19 5.40 -0.30
C TYR A 131 13.72 3.95 -0.26
N LEU A 132 12.89 2.97 -0.63
CA LEU A 132 13.28 1.57 -0.62
C LEU A 132 14.40 1.28 -1.64
N MET A 133 14.34 1.86 -2.84
CA MET A 133 15.44 1.69 -3.81
C MET A 133 16.75 2.32 -3.35
N ALA A 134 16.69 3.55 -2.82
CA ALA A 134 17.87 4.23 -2.28
C ALA A 134 18.46 3.45 -1.10
N LEU A 135 17.61 2.94 -0.20
CA LEU A 135 18.01 2.11 0.93
C LEU A 135 18.68 0.82 0.47
N PHE A 136 18.10 0.13 -0.52
CA PHE A 136 18.67 -1.10 -1.08
C PHE A 136 20.10 -0.85 -1.62
N LEU A 137 20.26 0.23 -2.39
CA LEU A 137 21.55 0.61 -2.98
C LEU A 137 22.56 1.09 -1.94
N PHE A 138 22.11 1.76 -0.87
CA PHE A 138 23.00 2.30 0.16
C PHE A 138 23.37 1.25 1.21
N ALA A 139 22.47 0.33 1.56
CA ALA A 139 22.70 -0.69 2.58
C ALA A 139 23.94 -1.56 2.26
N LYS A 140 24.22 -1.82 0.98
CA LYS A 140 25.43 -2.53 0.54
C LYS A 140 26.73 -1.81 0.91
N GLU A 141 26.72 -0.46 0.91
CA GLU A 141 27.90 0.37 1.15
C GLU A 141 28.16 0.54 2.65
N PHE A 142 27.09 0.48 3.47
CA PHE A 142 27.15 0.80 4.89
C PHE A 142 27.29 -0.43 5.80
N LEU A 143 26.83 -1.61 5.38
CA LEU A 143 26.85 -2.79 6.25
C LEU A 143 28.28 -3.34 6.41
N ASN A 144 28.90 -3.02 7.55
CA ASN A 144 30.18 -3.61 7.91
C ASN A 144 30.03 -5.13 8.15
N PRO A 145 30.85 -6.00 7.51
CA PRO A 145 30.79 -7.45 7.67
C PRO A 145 30.83 -7.93 9.13
N ARG A 146 31.53 -7.21 10.01
CA ARG A 146 31.63 -7.52 11.44
C ARG A 146 30.28 -7.42 12.16
N TRP A 147 29.45 -6.44 11.80
CA TRP A 147 28.16 -6.17 12.44
C TRP A 147 26.98 -6.81 11.71
N LYS A 148 27.21 -7.34 10.50
CA LYS A 148 26.19 -7.98 9.66
C LYS A 148 25.28 -8.98 10.39
N PRO A 149 25.76 -9.98 11.17
CA PRO A 149 24.87 -10.93 11.82
C PRO A 149 23.96 -10.26 12.87
N LEU A 150 24.47 -9.28 13.60
CA LEU A 150 23.69 -8.52 14.59
C LEU A 150 22.61 -7.68 13.91
N VAL A 151 22.95 -7.00 12.81
CA VAL A 151 21.99 -6.21 12.03
C VAL A 151 20.90 -7.10 11.43
N ILE A 152 21.27 -8.27 10.88
CA ILE A 152 20.29 -9.23 10.35
C ILE A 152 19.34 -9.70 11.46
N GLY A 153 19.87 -10.07 12.63
CA GLY A 153 19.05 -10.48 13.78
C GLY A 153 18.06 -9.40 14.21
N LEU A 154 18.51 -8.13 14.29
CA LEU A 154 17.65 -7.00 14.63
C LEU A 154 16.56 -6.77 13.56
N VAL A 155 16.94 -6.80 12.27
CA VAL A 155 15.99 -6.61 11.17
C VAL A 155 14.93 -7.72 11.16
N MET A 156 15.32 -8.97 11.38
CA MET A 156 14.37 -10.09 11.50
C MET A 156 13.40 -9.89 12.67
N ALA A 157 13.87 -9.41 13.81
CA ALA A 157 13.01 -9.10 14.96
C ALA A 157 11.99 -8.00 14.61
N VAL A 158 12.43 -6.93 13.92
CA VAL A 158 11.55 -5.84 13.47
C VAL A 158 10.51 -6.32 12.48
N ILE A 159 10.88 -7.18 11.53
CA ILE A 159 9.94 -7.78 10.56
C ILE A 159 8.88 -8.60 11.29
N THR A 160 9.29 -9.50 12.18
CA THR A 160 8.36 -10.35 12.94
C THR A 160 7.40 -9.52 13.78
N LEU A 161 7.91 -8.50 14.49
CA LEU A 161 7.07 -7.58 15.25
C LEU A 161 6.08 -6.82 14.36
N SER A 162 6.54 -6.37 13.18
CA SER A 162 5.68 -5.66 12.23
C SER A 162 4.55 -6.53 11.72
N ILE A 163 4.83 -7.79 11.35
CA ILE A 163 3.80 -8.76 10.93
C ILE A 163 2.78 -8.98 12.03
N ALA A 164 3.24 -9.21 13.27
CA ALA A 164 2.34 -9.42 14.41
C ALA A 164 1.40 -8.23 14.65
N ARG A 165 1.92 -6.99 14.55
CA ARG A 165 1.14 -5.77 14.73
C ARG A 165 0.19 -5.51 13.56
N ILE A 166 0.62 -5.77 12.32
CA ILE A 166 -0.26 -5.72 11.15
C ILE A 166 -1.43 -6.69 11.35
N TRP A 167 -1.15 -7.95 11.70
CA TRP A 167 -2.19 -8.95 11.92
C TRP A 167 -3.19 -8.52 12.99
N GLN A 168 -2.69 -8.12 14.18
CA GLN A 168 -3.53 -7.67 15.29
C GLN A 168 -4.44 -6.50 14.89
N ASN A 169 -3.86 -5.43 14.32
CA ASN A 169 -4.61 -4.26 13.89
C ASN A 169 -5.63 -4.60 12.80
N SER A 170 -5.28 -5.52 11.90
CA SER A 170 -6.17 -5.99 10.83
C SER A 170 -7.38 -6.69 11.41
N SER A 171 -7.16 -7.63 12.32
CA SER A 171 -8.24 -8.38 12.98
C SER A 171 -9.17 -7.48 13.79
N GLU A 172 -8.62 -6.49 14.49
CA GLU A 172 -9.42 -5.54 15.28
C GLU A 172 -10.28 -4.66 14.37
N LEU A 173 -9.69 -4.11 13.31
CA LEU A 173 -10.42 -3.27 12.35
C LEU A 173 -11.52 -4.05 11.64
N ILE A 174 -11.23 -5.27 11.16
CA ILE A 174 -12.23 -6.13 10.49
C ILE A 174 -13.38 -6.46 11.46
N SER A 175 -13.07 -6.75 12.72
CA SER A 175 -14.09 -6.99 13.74
C SER A 175 -14.96 -5.76 13.99
N LEU A 176 -14.37 -4.55 14.05
CA LEU A 176 -15.11 -3.29 14.22
C LEU A 176 -16.01 -2.96 13.01
N LEU A 177 -15.61 -3.39 11.81
CA LEU A 177 -16.40 -3.24 10.59
C LEU A 177 -17.53 -4.28 10.48
N GLY A 178 -17.60 -5.26 11.38
CA GLY A 178 -18.61 -6.30 11.37
C GLY A 178 -18.35 -7.42 10.37
N GLY A 179 -17.11 -7.56 9.88
CA GLY A 179 -16.73 -8.61 8.94
C GLY A 179 -15.95 -8.14 7.71
N THR A 180 -15.61 -9.09 6.84
CA THR A 180 -14.95 -8.85 5.55
C THR A 180 -15.91 -8.26 4.50
N PRO A 181 -15.42 -7.77 3.34
CA PRO A 181 -16.29 -7.25 2.26
C PRO A 181 -17.32 -8.22 1.68
N ASP A 182 -17.15 -9.53 1.94
CA ASP A 182 -18.02 -10.59 1.43
C ASP A 182 -19.19 -10.88 2.41
N GLU A 183 -19.15 -10.33 3.62
CA GLU A 183 -20.15 -10.55 4.66
C GLU A 183 -21.27 -9.50 4.58
N PRO A 184 -22.55 -9.90 4.44
CA PRO A 184 -23.68 -8.96 4.31
C PRO A 184 -23.86 -7.99 5.49
N GLU A 185 -23.44 -8.41 6.68
CA GLU A 185 -23.50 -7.62 7.91
C GLU A 185 -22.32 -6.64 8.04
N SER A 186 -21.32 -6.74 7.16
CA SER A 186 -20.15 -5.86 7.18
C SER A 186 -20.49 -4.47 6.65
N ARG A 187 -19.96 -3.44 7.32
CA ARG A 187 -20.05 -2.04 6.86
C ARG A 187 -19.35 -1.82 5.52
N ILE A 188 -18.42 -2.69 5.16
CA ILE A 188 -17.71 -2.66 3.89
C ILE A 188 -18.23 -3.71 2.90
N PHE A 189 -19.46 -4.22 3.10
CA PHE A 189 -20.06 -5.18 2.18
C PHE A 189 -20.07 -4.63 0.75
N ARG A 190 -19.51 -5.41 -0.19
CA ARG A 190 -19.33 -5.08 -1.61
C ARG A 190 -18.38 -3.91 -1.91
N PHE A 191 -17.71 -3.34 -0.91
CA PHE A 191 -16.60 -2.42 -1.16
C PHE A 191 -15.31 -3.20 -1.46
N PRO A 192 -14.41 -2.67 -2.31
CA PRO A 192 -13.08 -3.26 -2.42
C PRO A 192 -12.34 -3.18 -1.09
N TRP A 193 -11.37 -4.08 -0.88
CA TRP A 193 -10.53 -4.09 0.33
C TRP A 193 -9.85 -2.75 0.58
N LEU A 194 -9.39 -2.05 -0.46
CA LEU A 194 -8.87 -0.69 -0.35
C LEU A 194 -10.01 0.31 -0.51
N ASN A 195 -10.52 0.82 0.62
CA ASN A 195 -11.62 1.78 0.66
C ASN A 195 -11.41 2.81 1.78
N GLN A 196 -12.36 3.74 1.94
CA GLN A 196 -12.25 4.87 2.88
C GLN A 196 -12.11 4.47 4.35
N TYR A 197 -12.50 3.25 4.74
CA TYR A 197 -12.45 2.75 6.11
C TYR A 197 -11.21 1.90 6.39
N THR A 198 -10.55 1.40 5.35
CA THR A 198 -9.51 0.37 5.45
C THR A 198 -8.14 0.86 5.00
N ASN A 199 -7.97 2.13 4.61
CA ASN A 199 -6.67 2.63 4.16
C ASN A 199 -5.55 2.38 5.19
N THR A 200 -5.82 2.54 6.49
CA THR A 200 -4.85 2.32 7.58
C THR A 200 -4.39 0.86 7.70
N LEU A 201 -5.15 -0.09 7.15
CA LEU A 201 -4.73 -1.48 7.01
C LEU A 201 -3.51 -1.61 6.09
N PHE A 202 -3.53 -0.86 4.98
CA PHE A 202 -2.52 -0.90 3.92
C PHE A 202 -1.45 0.17 4.06
N PHE A 203 -1.72 1.25 4.78
CA PHE A 203 -0.84 2.41 4.88
C PHE A 203 -0.63 2.77 6.35
N ASN A 204 0.32 2.09 6.97
CA ASN A 204 0.68 2.32 8.38
C ASN A 204 2.19 2.17 8.61
N GLY A 205 2.64 2.63 9.78
CA GLY A 205 4.05 2.59 10.16
C GLY A 205 4.63 1.18 10.24
N TYR A 206 3.84 0.17 10.62
CA TYR A 206 4.31 -1.22 10.67
C TYR A 206 4.60 -1.77 9.28
N LEU A 207 3.80 -1.42 8.26
CA LEU A 207 4.10 -1.78 6.88
C LEU A 207 5.40 -1.10 6.40
N LEU A 208 5.61 0.18 6.74
CA LEU A 208 6.86 0.87 6.40
C LEU A 208 8.08 0.18 7.02
N LEU A 209 8.00 -0.22 8.29
CA LEU A 209 9.07 -0.95 8.98
C LEU A 209 9.30 -2.34 8.37
N PHE A 210 8.22 -3.05 8.05
CA PHE A 210 8.27 -4.35 7.38
C PHE A 210 9.00 -4.26 6.02
N LEU A 211 8.59 -3.32 5.16
CA LEU A 211 9.19 -3.13 3.84
C LEU A 211 10.65 -2.63 3.94
N THR A 212 10.95 -1.76 4.90
CA THR A 212 12.32 -1.33 5.22
C THR A 212 13.19 -2.53 5.59
N GLY A 213 12.70 -3.40 6.48
CA GLY A 213 13.41 -4.59 6.91
C GLY A 213 13.66 -5.56 5.77
N LEU A 214 12.64 -5.89 4.97
CA LEU A 214 12.79 -6.74 3.78
C LEU A 214 13.81 -6.18 2.79
N THR A 215 13.82 -4.86 2.61
CA THR A 215 14.76 -4.19 1.69
C THR A 215 16.21 -4.33 2.17
N ILE A 216 16.45 -4.14 3.46
CA ILE A 216 17.79 -4.34 4.05
C ILE A 216 18.21 -5.80 3.90
N LEU A 217 17.35 -6.76 4.26
CA LEU A 217 17.64 -8.19 4.11
C LEU A 217 17.95 -8.54 2.65
N GLY A 218 17.11 -8.11 1.72
CA GLY A 218 17.32 -8.31 0.29
C GLY A 218 18.69 -7.80 -0.14
N SER A 219 19.04 -6.57 0.23
CA SER A 219 20.36 -6.00 -0.07
C SER A 219 21.50 -6.87 0.46
N THR A 220 21.40 -7.36 1.70
CA THR A 220 22.43 -8.23 2.28
C THR A 220 22.59 -9.58 1.57
N VAL A 221 21.50 -10.16 1.07
CA VAL A 221 21.51 -11.42 0.32
C VAL A 221 22.15 -11.21 -1.05
N PHE A 222 21.74 -10.17 -1.77
CA PHE A 222 22.30 -9.82 -3.09
C PHE A 222 23.81 -9.54 -3.02
N THR A 223 24.28 -8.78 -2.03
CA THR A 223 25.72 -8.52 -1.85
C THR A 223 26.51 -9.79 -1.50
N SER A 224 25.88 -10.80 -0.90
CA SER A 224 26.57 -12.06 -0.58
C SER A 224 26.77 -12.95 -1.82
N ALA A 225 25.97 -12.76 -2.87
CA ALA A 225 26.06 -13.50 -4.12
C ALA A 225 27.17 -12.99 -5.06
N GLU A 226 27.58 -11.72 -4.94
CA GLU A 226 28.61 -11.09 -5.78
C GLU A 226 30.07 -11.42 -5.36
N LYS A 227 30.32 -12.49 -4.57
CA LYS A 227 31.70 -12.84 -4.18
C LYS A 227 32.54 -13.13 -5.43
N PRO A 228 33.69 -12.43 -5.62
CA PRO A 228 34.53 -12.63 -6.80
C PRO A 228 35.19 -14.00 -6.76
N GLU A 229 35.22 -14.66 -7.92
CA GLU A 229 36.11 -15.78 -8.19
C GLU A 229 37.55 -15.34 -7.88
N SER A 230 38.17 -16.02 -6.92
CA SER A 230 39.58 -15.85 -6.54
C SER A 230 40.50 -16.51 -7.54
#